data_AF-A0A7S1YFP5-F1
#
_entry.id   AF-A0A7S1YFP5-F1
#
_cell.length_a   1.000
_cell.length_b   1.000
_cell.length_c   1.000
_cell.angle_alpha   90.00
_cell.angle_beta   90.00
_cell.angle_gamma   90.00
#
_symmetry.space_group_name_H-M   'P 1'
#
loop_
_entity.id
_entity.type
_entity.pdbx_description
1 polymer ?
#
loop_
_entity_poly.entity_id
_entity_poly.type
_entity_poly.pdbx_seq_one_letter_code
_entity_poly.pdbx_strand_id
1 'polypeptide(L)'
;YFGLSFASGLIIFLDAGSVYGISLVAALLPDTRYVAVVGNISAIVIVFFSVAAGLTTASTSLIGRFIGKRDTVGALLAVRVAYVLALIVGLLDSALLILCRHSLSRLFSNDLFVISKVQQV
;
A
#
# COMPACT_ATOMS: atom_id res chain seq x y z
N TYR A 1 2.55 3.45 26.43
CA TYR A 1 2.58 2.24 25.58
C TYR A 1 1.18 1.80 25.15
N PHE A 2 0.25 1.52 26.08
CA PHE A 2 -1.11 1.07 25.74
C PHE A 2 -1.85 1.95 24.71
N GLY A 3 -1.85 3.28 24.87
CA GLY A 3 -2.52 4.18 23.93
C GLY A 3 -1.91 4.22 22.52
N LEU A 4 -0.58 4.14 22.41
CA LEU A 4 0.13 4.07 21.11
C LEU A 4 -0.15 2.74 20.40
N SER A 5 -0.09 1.63 21.14
CA SER A 5 -0.42 0.32 20.62
C SER A 5 -1.88 0.23 20.17
N PHE A 6 -2.81 0.79 20.96
CA PHE A 6 -4.22 0.84 20.60
C PHE A 6 -4.47 1.66 19.34
N ALA A 7 -3.86 2.85 19.23
CA ALA A 7 -3.97 3.67 18.02
C ALA A 7 -3.41 2.96 16.79
N SER A 8 -2.24 2.31 16.90
CA SER A 8 -1.67 1.54 15.78
C SER A 8 -2.51 0.34 15.38
N GLY A 9 -3.11 -0.37 16.35
CA GLY A 9 -4.01 -1.49 16.08
C GLY A 9 -5.30 -1.05 15.39
N LEU A 10 -5.85 0.10 15.77
CA LEU A 10 -7.02 0.68 15.13
C LEU A 10 -6.77 1.00 13.66
N ILE A 11 -5.60 1.54 13.33
CA ILE A 11 -5.22 1.85 11.93
C ILE A 11 -5.21 0.57 11.09
N ILE A 12 -4.55 -0.48 11.57
CA ILE A 12 -4.48 -1.77 10.85
C ILE A 12 -5.87 -2.39 10.69
N PHE A 13 -6.72 -2.30 11.72
CA PHE A 13 -8.09 -2.80 11.66
C PHE A 13 -8.93 -2.06 10.61
N LEU A 14 -8.83 -0.72 10.55
CA LEU A 14 -9.54 0.07 9.55
C LEU A 14 -9.05 -0.21 8.14
N ASP A 15 -7.74 -0.40 7.96
CA ASP A 15 -7.13 -0.73 6.67
C ASP A 15 -7.61 -2.10 6.17
N ALA A 16 -7.50 -3.14 7.00
CA ALA A 16 -8.01 -4.47 6.68
C ALA A 16 -9.53 -4.46 6.45
N GLY A 17 -10.28 -3.74 7.29
CA GLY A 17 -11.72 -3.59 7.16
C GLY A 17 -12.15 -2.97 5.83
N SER A 18 -11.39 -2.01 5.31
CA SER A 18 -11.65 -1.39 4.01
C SER A 18 -11.54 -2.41 2.87
N VAL A 19 -10.46 -3.21 2.84
CA VAL A 19 -10.22 -4.23 1.81
C VAL A 19 -11.32 -5.30 1.83
N TYR A 20 -11.70 -5.76 3.02
CA TYR A 20 -12.80 -6.73 3.17
C TYR A 20 -14.13 -6.13 2.74
N GLY A 21 -14.39 -4.86 3.06
CA GLY A 21 -15.60 -4.16 2.64
C GLY A 21 -15.77 -4.11 1.12
N ILE A 22 -14.70 -3.76 0.39
CA ILE A 22 -14.71 -3.72 -1.08
C ILE A 22 -14.96 -5.13 -1.65
N SER A 23 -14.33 -6.14 -1.07
CA SER A 23 -14.52 -7.54 -1.48
C SER A 23 -15.96 -8.03 -1.24
N LEU A 24 -16.60 -7.58 -0.15
CA LEU A 24 -17.98 -7.91 0.19
C LEU A 24 -18.97 -7.25 -0.79
N VAL A 25 -18.74 -5.98 -1.14
CA VAL A 25 -19.52 -5.28 -2.17
C VAL A 25 -19.36 -5.99 -3.53
N ALA A 26 -18.14 -6.42 -3.86
CA ALA A 26 -17.90 -7.20 -5.08
C ALA A 26 -18.63 -8.55 -5.08
N ALA A 27 -18.80 -9.17 -3.91
CA ALA A 27 -19.53 -10.43 -3.74
C ALA A 27 -21.05 -10.26 -3.82
N LEU A 28 -21.58 -9.05 -3.61
CA LEU A 28 -23.00 -8.73 -3.78
C LEU A 28 -23.39 -8.51 -5.25
N LEU A 29 -22.41 -8.42 -6.17
CA LEU A 29 -22.67 -8.34 -7.60
C LEU A 29 -23.13 -9.70 -8.14
N PRO A 30 -24.04 -9.73 -9.13
CA PRO A 30 -24.60 -10.98 -9.66
C PRO A 30 -23.60 -11.87 -10.40
N ASP A 31 -22.41 -11.36 -10.73
CA ASP A 31 -21.34 -12.12 -11.39
C ASP A 31 -20.14 -12.30 -10.45
N THR A 32 -19.85 -13.55 -10.10
CA THR A 32 -18.76 -13.94 -9.20
C THR A 32 -17.37 -13.57 -9.74
N ARG A 33 -17.25 -13.28 -11.04
CA ARG A 33 -16.00 -12.84 -11.65
C ARG A 33 -15.54 -11.46 -11.16
N TYR A 34 -16.43 -10.61 -10.67
CA TYR A 34 -16.05 -9.32 -10.08
C TYR A 34 -15.25 -9.47 -8.80
N VAL A 35 -15.48 -10.53 -8.02
CA VAL A 35 -14.67 -10.84 -6.83
C VAL A 35 -13.23 -11.18 -7.25
N ALA A 36 -13.06 -11.91 -8.35
CA ALA A 36 -11.73 -12.22 -8.90
C ALA A 36 -11.02 -10.95 -9.42
N VAL A 37 -11.75 -10.01 -10.01
CA VAL A 37 -11.20 -8.69 -10.42
C VAL A 37 -10.70 -7.91 -9.21
N VAL A 38 -11.52 -7.76 -8.18
CA VAL A 38 -11.14 -7.03 -6.96
C VAL A 38 -10.00 -7.71 -6.23
N GLY A 39 -9.99 -9.05 -6.16
CA GLY A 39 -8.88 -9.81 -5.59
C GLY A 39 -7.57 -9.59 -6.34
N ASN A 40 -7.61 -9.56 -7.68
CA ASN A 40 -6.45 -9.29 -8.51
C ASN A 40 -5.91 -7.85 -8.31
N ILE A 41 -6.79 -6.84 -8.33
CA ILE A 41 -6.42 -5.46 -8.05
C ILE A 41 -5.80 -5.33 -6.65
N SER A 42 -6.40 -5.98 -5.65
CA SER A 42 -5.91 -5.95 -4.27
C SER A 42 -4.52 -6.58 -4.15
N ALA A 43 -4.28 -7.71 -4.84
CA ALA A 43 -2.97 -8.36 -4.86
C ALA A 43 -1.89 -7.45 -5.46
N ILE A 44 -2.21 -6.76 -6.57
CA ILE A 44 -1.31 -5.78 -7.18
C ILE A 44 -1.00 -4.67 -6.18
N VAL A 45 -2.02 -4.05 -5.58
CA VAL A 45 -1.85 -2.92 -4.64
C VAL A 45 -1.02 -3.33 -3.41
N ILE A 46 -1.23 -4.53 -2.85
CA ILE A 46 -0.48 -5.02 -1.67
C ILE A 46 1.03 -5.11 -1.94
N VAL A 47 1.43 -5.49 -3.16
CA VAL A 47 2.85 -5.55 -3.51
C VAL A 47 3.50 -4.17 -3.46
N PHE A 48 2.85 -3.15 -4.01
CA PHE A 48 3.36 -1.77 -3.95
C PHE A 48 3.29 -1.20 -2.53
N PHE A 49 2.20 -1.50 -1.80
CA PHE A 49 2.07 -1.10 -0.40
C PHE A 49 3.22 -1.63 0.48
N SER A 50 3.73 -2.82 0.20
CA SER A 50 4.87 -3.41 0.93
C SER A 50 6.14 -2.56 0.86
N VAL A 51 6.36 -1.87 -0.27
CA VAL A 51 7.50 -0.95 -0.44
C VAL A 51 7.34 0.27 0.48
N ALA A 52 6.15 0.88 0.48
CA ALA A 52 5.85 2.02 1.34
C ALA A 52 5.91 1.65 2.84
N ALA A 53 5.41 0.46 3.22
CA ALA A 53 5.49 -0.05 4.58
C ALA A 53 6.94 -0.25 5.06
N GLY A 54 7.79 -0.78 4.18
CA GLY A 54 9.23 -0.92 4.43
C GLY A 54 9.92 0.44 4.64
N LEU A 55 9.66 1.41 3.78
CA LEU A 55 10.20 2.77 3.90
C LEU A 55 9.75 3.46 5.20
N THR A 56 8.48 3.29 5.57
CA THR A 56 7.91 3.84 6.81
C THR A 56 8.61 3.28 8.04
N THR A 57 8.84 1.96 8.07
CA THR A 57 9.52 1.29 9.18
C THR A 57 11.00 1.71 9.27
N ALA A 58 11.70 1.77 8.14
CA ALA A 58 13.10 2.18 8.06
C ALA A 58 13.30 3.64 8.53
N SER A 59 12.46 4.56 8.03
CA SER A 59 12.51 5.98 8.41
C SER A 59 12.19 6.18 9.89
N THR A 60 11.16 5.51 10.42
CA THR A 60 10.79 5.59 11.85
C THR A 60 11.92 5.11 12.75
N SER A 61 12.57 3.99 12.39
CA SER A 61 13.73 3.46 13.13
C SER A 61 14.92 4.43 13.10
N LEU A 62 15.20 5.02 11.94
CA LEU A 62 16.30 5.97 11.77
C LEU A 62 16.05 7.28 12.55
N ILE A 63 14.84 7.83 12.49
CA ILE A 63 14.44 9.01 13.28
C ILE A 63 14.53 8.69 14.77
N GLY A 64 13.99 7.55 15.20
CA GLY A 64 14.07 7.09 16.59
C GLY A 64 15.52 6.98 17.10
N ARG A 65 16.45 6.54 16.25
CA ARG A 65 17.87 6.47 16.56
C ARG A 65 18.49 7.86 16.82
N PHE A 66 18.18 8.87 16.00
CA PHE A 66 18.67 10.24 16.21
C PHE A 66 18.06 10.89 17.45
N ILE A 67 16.76 10.68 17.68
CA ILE A 67 16.07 11.12 18.89
C ILE A 67 16.72 10.50 20.14
N GLY A 68 17.01 9.19 20.12
CA GLY A 68 17.68 8.49 21.21
C GLY A 68 19.08 9.02 21.53
N LYS A 69 19.78 9.59 20.53
CA LYS A 69 21.08 10.26 20.70
C LYS A 69 20.98 11.72 21.14
N ARG A 70 19.78 12.26 21.33
CA ARG A 70 19.51 13.69 21.58
C ARG A 70 20.00 14.62 20.46
N ASP A 71 20.18 14.09 19.25
CA ASP A 71 20.57 14.86 18.08
C ASP A 71 19.30 15.33 17.34
N THR A 72 18.81 16.51 17.73
CA THR A 72 17.58 17.10 17.18
C THR A 72 17.75 17.56 15.73
N VAL A 73 18.95 18.01 15.35
CA VAL A 73 19.26 18.45 13.99
C VAL A 73 19.29 17.25 13.05
N GLY A 74 19.96 16.17 13.45
CA GLY A 74 19.98 14.91 12.71
C GLY A 74 18.58 14.29 12.56
N ALA A 75 17.76 14.34 13.61
CA ALA A 75 16.37 13.85 13.56
C ALA A 75 15.51 14.67 12.57
N LEU A 76 15.65 16.00 12.55
CA LEU A 76 14.86 16.86 11.66
C LEU A 76 15.28 16.71 10.19
N LEU A 77 16.59 16.51 9.95
CA LEU A 77 17.11 16.19 8.62
C LEU A 77 16.62 14.81 8.15
N ALA A 78 16.65 13.81 9.03
CA ALA A 78 16.11 12.49 8.74
C ALA A 78 14.62 12.52 8.34
N VAL A 79 13.80 13.30 9.04
CA VAL A 79 12.38 13.51 8.70
C VAL A 79 12.25 14.12 7.30
N ARG A 80 13.00 15.18 6.99
CA ARG A 80 12.94 15.82 5.67
C ARG A 80 13.34 14.87 4.54
N VAL A 81 14.42 14.11 4.73
CA VAL A 81 14.88 13.10 3.76
C VAL A 81 13.83 12.01 3.58
N ALA A 82 13.23 11.52 4.68
CA ALA A 82 12.17 10.52 4.62
C ALA A 82 10.95 11.02 3.82
N TYR A 83 10.54 12.28 4.01
CA TYR A 83 9.45 12.88 3.23
C TYR A 83 9.76 12.96 1.74
N VAL A 84 10.97 13.42 1.38
CA VAL A 84 11.38 13.50 -0.03
C VAL A 84 11.43 12.12 -0.67
N LEU A 85 11.99 11.13 0.04
CA LEU A 85 12.01 9.74 -0.42
C LEU A 85 10.59 9.18 -0.58
N ALA A 86 9.70 9.45 0.36
CA ALA A 86 8.31 9.01 0.28
C ALA A 86 7.60 9.59 -0.95
N LEU A 87 7.82 10.87 -1.27
CA LEU A 87 7.26 11.48 -2.48
C LEU A 87 7.83 10.84 -3.76
N ILE A 88 9.15 10.63 -3.83
CA ILE A 88 9.79 10.02 -5.00
C ILE A 88 9.29 8.59 -5.21
N VAL A 89 9.27 7.79 -4.14
CA VAL A 89 8.79 6.40 -4.21
C VAL A 89 7.31 6.35 -4.54
N GLY A 90 6.48 7.20 -3.93
CA GLY A 90 5.05 7.25 -4.24
C GLY A 90 4.76 7.63 -5.70
N LEU A 91 5.52 8.58 -6.26
CA LEU A 91 5.42 8.93 -7.67
C LEU A 91 5.88 7.80 -8.58
N LEU A 92 6.98 7.12 -8.23
CA LEU A 92 7.47 5.95 -8.98
C LEU A 92 6.48 4.79 -8.95
N ASP A 93 5.93 4.46 -7.78
CA ASP A 93 4.94 3.40 -7.61
C ASP A 93 3.66 3.72 -8.40
N SER A 94 3.18 4.97 -8.33
CA SER A 94 2.02 5.40 -9.11
C SER A 94 2.27 5.32 -10.61
N ALA A 95 3.45 5.78 -11.07
CA ALA A 95 3.84 5.69 -12.46
C ALA A 95 3.96 4.23 -12.92
N LEU A 96 4.58 3.36 -12.12
CA LEU A 96 4.72 1.93 -12.38
C LEU A 96 3.36 1.23 -12.46
N LEU A 97 2.45 1.52 -11.54
CA LEU A 97 1.09 0.98 -11.56
C LEU A 97 0.36 1.34 -12.85
N ILE A 98 0.47 2.58 -13.32
CA ILE A 98 -0.17 3.04 -14.55
C ILE A 98 0.50 2.42 -15.79
N LEU A 99 1.84 2.47 -15.87
CA LEU A 99 2.59 2.03 -17.04
C LEU A 99 2.57 0.51 -17.20
N CYS A 100 2.69 -0.22 -16.09
CA CYS A 100 2.78 -1.67 -16.07
C CYS A 100 1.43 -2.37 -15.84
N ARG A 101 0.29 -1.65 -15.79
CA ARG A 101 -1.04 -2.25 -15.55
C ARG A 101 -1.35 -3.44 -16.45
N HIS A 102 -0.91 -3.37 -17.71
CA HIS A 102 -1.16 -4.41 -18.71
C HIS A 102 -0.34 -5.69 -18.44
N SER A 103 0.90 -5.53 -17.96
CA SER A 103 1.77 -6.66 -17.61
C SER A 103 1.45 -7.23 -16.23
N LEU A 104 1.15 -6.36 -15.25
CA LEU A 104 0.76 -6.74 -13.89
C LEU A 104 -0.54 -7.55 -13.88
N SER A 105 -1.57 -7.10 -14.60
CA SER A 105 -2.85 -7.84 -14.68
C SER A 105 -2.71 -9.28 -15.19
N ARG A 106 -1.77 -9.51 -16.12
CA ARG A 106 -1.43 -10.85 -16.64
C ARG A 106 -0.58 -11.70 -15.71
N LEU A 107 0.19 -11.08 -14.81
CA LEU A 107 1.02 -11.79 -13.84
C LEU A 107 0.15 -12.50 -12.78
N PHE A 108 -0.96 -11.87 -12.41
CA PHE A 108 -1.81 -12.30 -11.30
C PHE A 108 -3.10 -13.02 -11.73
N SER A 109 -3.45 -13.00 -13.02
CA SER A 109 -4.62 -13.73 -13.53
C SER A 109 -4.44 -14.17 -14.98
N ASN A 110 -4.96 -15.35 -15.31
CA ASN A 110 -5.00 -15.89 -16.67
C ASN A 110 -6.38 -15.70 -17.34
N ASP A 111 -7.37 -15.15 -16.63
CA ASP A 111 -8.72 -14.94 -17.16
C ASP A 111 -8.78 -13.62 -17.95
N LEU A 112 -9.11 -13.72 -19.24
CA LEU A 112 -9.24 -12.59 -20.16
C LEU A 112 -10.32 -11.59 -19.71
N PHE A 113 -11.39 -12.05 -19.06
CA PHE A 113 -12.42 -11.17 -18.51
C PHE A 113 -11.86 -10.33 -17.36
N VAL A 114 -11.08 -10.94 -16.47
CA VAL A 114 -10.44 -10.24 -15.34
C VAL A 114 -9.40 -9.25 -15.84
N ILE A 115 -8.52 -9.68 -16.76
CA ILE A 115 -7.46 -8.84 -17.32
C ILE A 115 -8.05 -7.62 -18.02
N SER A 116 -9.06 -7.80 -18.87
CA SER A 116 -9.68 -6.69 -19.62
C SER A 116 -10.35 -5.68 -18.68
N LYS A 117 -10.95 -6.14 -17.57
CA LYS A 117 -11.58 -5.25 -16.59
C LYS A 117 -10.56 -4.46 -15.76
N VAL A 118 -9.47 -5.09 -15.34
CA VAL A 118 -8.37 -4.40 -14.63
C VAL A 118 -7.69 -3.35 -15.53
N GLN A 119 -7.63 -3.58 -16.84
CA GLN A 119 -7.06 -2.63 -17.81
C GLN A 119 -7.97 -1.45 -18.16
N GLN A 120 -9.27 -1.56 -17.89
CA GLN A 120 -10.25 -0.48 -18.11
C GLN A 120 -10.36 0.49 -16.92
N VAL A 121 -9.93 0.04 -15.73
CA VAL A 121 -9.75 0.89 -14.54
C VAL A 121 -8.44 1.65 -14.66
#